data_AF-A0A5R9Q4H8-F1
#
_entry.id   AF-A0A5R9Q4H8-F1
#
_cell.length_a   1.000
_cell.length_b   1.000
_cell.length_c   1.000
_cell.angle_alpha   90.00
_cell.angle_beta   90.00
_cell.angle_gamma   90.00
#
_symmetry.space_group_name_H-M   'P 1'
#
loop_
_entity.id
_entity.type
_entity.pdbx_description
1 polymer ?
#
loop_
_entity_poly.entity_id
_entity_poly.type
_entity_poly.pdbx_seq_one_letter_code
_entity_poly.pdbx_strand_id
1 'polypeptide(L)'
;MRKSLIFLSACLLTACSKESKLEESYYQAEVQRDHQSQYQFAQQLVELGETSWQQRAKQHKAAIEKVSQSQVHLTQQDLITAFNLAAEAKQLDNSMAADSVLKQILSDDALQKLVKSTHTLLDKHSTLISQGQRLLSEAPIDWNIIELNELLFQLNSLIQNSEKTIALTPWQQSNQAYRLITLNTQHIEQLKLLQQQLLNAVKTATCDALCAGLKENLKDAQKNIKLFDEAAVESMMAFPFEQQLKKSREWLELNNNIRITLEEVDEVLGEHYRAYYQSLLRAVRGPKHDQQYWQFADEDVVRVSNTEQVEDVSFIAIELSANLKTFLENYEQLAFLR
;
A
#
# COMPACT_ATOMS: atom_id res chain seq x y z
N MET A 1 -12.36 -83.93 31.17
CA MET A 1 -11.78 -82.57 31.02
C MET A 1 -11.11 -82.41 29.64
N ARG A 2 -11.89 -82.41 28.54
CA ARG A 2 -11.35 -82.27 27.16
C ARG A 2 -12.13 -81.28 26.27
N LYS A 3 -13.12 -80.58 26.82
CA LYS A 3 -13.95 -79.60 26.08
C LYS A 3 -13.62 -78.13 26.39
N SER A 4 -12.75 -77.86 27.36
CA SER A 4 -12.40 -76.49 27.79
C SER A 4 -11.10 -75.95 27.20
N LEU A 5 -10.36 -76.73 26.40
CA LEU A 5 -9.10 -76.28 25.78
C LEU A 5 -9.25 -75.75 24.35
N ILE A 6 -10.40 -75.98 23.70
CA ILE A 6 -10.63 -75.53 22.31
C ILE A 6 -11.21 -74.10 22.27
N PHE A 7 -11.78 -73.62 23.38
CA PHE A 7 -12.35 -72.27 23.46
C PHE A 7 -11.31 -71.18 23.84
N LEU A 8 -10.18 -71.56 24.47
CA LEU A 8 -9.11 -70.61 24.81
C LEU A 8 -8.11 -70.37 23.67
N SER A 9 -8.05 -71.24 22.65
CA SER A 9 -7.21 -71.02 21.47
C SER A 9 -7.87 -70.15 20.40
N ALA A 10 -9.20 -69.99 20.41
CA ALA A 10 -9.92 -69.11 19.49
C ALA A 10 -9.91 -67.63 19.93
N CYS A 11 -9.79 -67.35 21.23
CA CYS A 11 -9.69 -65.98 21.76
C CYS A 11 -8.25 -65.41 21.75
N LEU A 12 -7.22 -66.24 21.51
CA LEU A 12 -5.82 -65.80 21.38
C LEU A 12 -5.34 -65.67 19.92
N LEU A 13 -6.09 -66.22 18.96
CA LEU A 13 -5.82 -66.05 17.52
C LEU A 13 -6.55 -64.84 16.89
N THR A 14 -7.43 -64.18 17.65
CA THR A 14 -8.12 -62.95 17.24
C THR A 14 -7.33 -61.68 17.58
N ALA A 15 -6.19 -61.79 18.26
CA ALA A 15 -5.27 -60.67 18.57
C ALA A 15 -4.19 -60.42 17.49
N CYS A 16 -4.31 -61.05 16.32
CA CYS A 16 -3.34 -60.89 15.22
C CYS A 16 -4.03 -60.96 13.85
N SER A 17 -5.18 -60.29 13.71
CA SER A 17 -5.78 -60.10 12.40
C SER A 17 -4.88 -59.20 11.55
N LYS A 18 -4.88 -59.39 10.23
CA LYS A 18 -4.06 -58.58 9.31
C LYS A 18 -4.46 -57.11 9.38
N GLU A 19 -5.74 -56.86 9.62
CA GLU A 19 -6.38 -55.56 9.85
C GLU A 19 -5.78 -54.87 11.08
N SER A 20 -5.71 -55.55 12.23
CA SER A 20 -5.19 -54.95 13.48
C SER A 20 -3.71 -54.52 13.36
N LYS A 21 -2.88 -55.28 12.63
CA LYS A 21 -1.48 -54.89 12.37
C LYS A 21 -1.38 -53.69 11.44
N LEU A 22 -2.28 -53.57 10.47
CA LEU A 22 -2.32 -52.44 9.55
C LEU A 22 -2.79 -51.17 10.24
N GLU A 23 -3.77 -51.27 11.13
CA GLU A 23 -4.20 -50.14 11.97
C GLU A 23 -3.08 -49.67 12.90
N GLU A 24 -2.36 -50.59 13.56
CA GLU A 24 -1.20 -50.24 14.39
C GLU A 24 -0.10 -49.54 13.56
N SER A 25 0.20 -50.05 12.37
CA SER A 25 1.16 -49.44 11.45
C SER A 25 0.72 -48.06 10.96
N TYR A 26 -0.59 -47.87 10.73
CA TYR A 26 -1.18 -46.58 10.42
C TYR A 26 -0.95 -45.58 11.56
N TYR A 27 -1.24 -45.95 12.80
CA TYR A 27 -1.05 -45.05 13.95
C TYR A 27 0.43 -44.72 14.20
N GLN A 28 1.34 -45.66 13.92
CA GLN A 28 2.78 -45.38 13.95
C GLN A 28 3.18 -44.35 12.88
N ALA A 29 2.66 -44.50 11.65
CA ALA A 29 2.87 -43.52 10.59
C ALA A 29 2.20 -42.16 10.89
N GLU A 30 1.11 -42.14 11.67
CA GLU A 30 0.46 -40.92 12.17
C GLU A 30 1.37 -40.15 13.14
N VAL A 31 1.96 -40.85 14.12
CA VAL A 31 2.94 -40.25 15.05
C VAL A 31 4.14 -39.68 14.31
N GLN A 32 4.60 -40.38 13.26
CA GLN A 32 5.71 -39.93 12.42
C GLN A 32 5.30 -38.87 11.39
N ARG A 33 4.00 -38.58 11.23
CA ARG A 33 3.46 -37.69 10.19
C ARG A 33 3.90 -38.11 8.78
N ASP A 34 4.05 -39.42 8.56
CA ASP A 34 4.33 -40.04 7.27
C ASP A 34 3.02 -40.41 6.57
N HIS A 35 2.49 -39.44 5.82
CA HIS A 35 1.20 -39.59 5.19
C HIS A 35 1.23 -40.48 3.95
N GLN A 36 2.41 -40.71 3.36
CA GLN A 36 2.55 -41.70 2.29
C GLN A 36 2.30 -43.11 2.84
N SER A 37 2.87 -43.41 4.00
CA SER A 37 2.59 -44.66 4.72
C SER A 37 1.15 -44.73 5.24
N GLN A 38 0.60 -43.64 5.81
CA GLN A 38 -0.81 -43.62 6.23
C GLN A 38 -1.77 -43.89 5.07
N TYR A 39 -1.52 -43.31 3.89
CA TYR A 39 -2.30 -43.59 2.68
C TYR A 39 -2.21 -45.07 2.28
N GLN A 40 -1.00 -45.63 2.25
CA GLN A 40 -0.78 -47.04 1.89
C GLN A 40 -1.51 -47.99 2.84
N PHE A 41 -1.42 -47.76 4.15
CA PHE A 41 -2.09 -48.59 5.15
C PHE A 41 -3.61 -48.43 5.10
N ALA A 42 -4.12 -47.20 4.97
CA ALA A 42 -5.55 -46.95 4.83
C ALA A 42 -6.11 -47.60 3.55
N GLN A 43 -5.37 -47.57 2.44
CA GLN A 43 -5.76 -48.25 1.21
C GLN A 43 -5.80 -49.78 1.38
N GLN A 44 -4.79 -50.36 2.03
CA GLN A 44 -4.76 -51.80 2.31
C GLN A 44 -5.92 -52.25 3.22
N LEU A 45 -6.33 -51.43 4.18
CA LEU A 45 -7.51 -51.68 5.02
C LEU A 45 -8.81 -51.66 4.19
N VAL A 46 -8.95 -50.70 3.26
CA VAL A 46 -10.09 -50.67 2.33
C VAL A 46 -10.12 -51.91 1.43
N GLU A 47 -8.96 -52.37 0.95
CA GLU A 47 -8.83 -53.58 0.11
C GLU A 47 -9.19 -54.86 0.88
N LEU A 48 -9.08 -54.86 2.21
CA LEU A 48 -9.55 -55.94 3.09
C LEU A 48 -11.05 -55.85 3.42
N GLY A 49 -11.76 -54.83 2.93
CA GLY A 49 -13.19 -54.65 3.12
C GLY A 49 -13.58 -53.66 4.22
N GLU A 50 -12.62 -53.06 4.91
CA GLU A 50 -12.86 -52.06 5.97
C GLU A 50 -13.19 -50.68 5.35
N THR A 51 -14.40 -50.55 4.84
CA THR A 51 -14.88 -49.36 4.10
C THR A 51 -14.86 -48.05 4.89
N SER A 52 -14.81 -48.11 6.23
CA SER A 52 -14.66 -46.95 7.12
C SER A 52 -13.37 -46.17 6.85
N TRP A 53 -12.32 -46.82 6.33
CA TRP A 53 -11.04 -46.19 5.99
C TRP A 53 -11.03 -45.49 4.64
N GLN A 54 -12.07 -45.66 3.82
CA GLN A 54 -12.11 -45.12 2.46
C GLN A 54 -12.03 -43.58 2.44
N GLN A 55 -12.65 -42.92 3.42
CA GLN A 55 -12.59 -41.46 3.51
C GLN A 55 -11.19 -40.97 3.90
N ARG A 56 -10.53 -41.63 4.86
CA ARG A 56 -9.15 -41.31 5.26
C ARG A 56 -8.17 -41.52 4.12
N ALA A 57 -8.26 -42.66 3.41
CA ALA A 57 -7.43 -42.92 2.24
C ALA A 57 -7.60 -41.83 1.16
N LYS A 58 -8.83 -41.35 0.91
CA LYS A 58 -9.08 -40.25 -0.04
C LYS A 58 -8.46 -38.93 0.43
N GLN A 59 -8.55 -38.61 1.72
CA GLN A 59 -7.97 -37.39 2.30
C GLN A 59 -6.44 -37.39 2.17
N HIS A 60 -5.77 -38.47 2.59
CA HIS A 60 -4.31 -38.59 2.45
C HIS A 60 -3.87 -38.49 0.99
N LYS A 61 -4.58 -39.16 0.08
CA LYS A 61 -4.29 -39.10 -1.36
C LYS A 61 -4.36 -37.66 -1.89
N ALA A 62 -5.40 -36.92 -1.54
CA ALA A 62 -5.58 -35.54 -1.98
C ALA A 62 -4.47 -34.63 -1.42
N ALA A 63 -4.05 -34.82 -0.17
CA ALA A 63 -2.96 -34.06 0.43
C ALA A 63 -1.60 -34.40 -0.22
N ILE A 64 -1.31 -35.68 -0.46
CA ILE A 64 -0.10 -36.12 -1.18
C ILE A 64 -0.04 -35.50 -2.58
N GLU A 65 -1.16 -35.50 -3.31
CA GLU A 65 -1.25 -34.90 -4.64
C GLU A 65 -0.94 -33.39 -4.59
N LYS A 66 -1.50 -32.66 -3.61
CA LYS A 66 -1.20 -31.24 -3.41
C LYS A 66 0.27 -30.99 -3.05
N VAL A 67 0.88 -31.81 -2.21
CA VAL A 67 2.33 -31.71 -1.91
C VAL A 67 3.15 -31.93 -3.18
N SER A 68 2.79 -32.92 -3.99
CA SER A 68 3.47 -33.19 -5.26
C SER A 68 3.34 -32.02 -6.23
N GLN A 69 2.12 -31.50 -6.42
CA GLN A 69 1.87 -30.31 -7.24
C GLN A 69 2.63 -29.09 -6.71
N SER A 70 2.65 -28.90 -5.38
CA SER A 70 3.40 -27.83 -4.74
C SER A 70 4.90 -27.92 -5.06
N GLN A 71 5.48 -29.13 -5.02
CA GLN A 71 6.89 -29.32 -5.36
C GLN A 71 7.17 -29.02 -6.83
N VAL A 72 6.24 -29.35 -7.74
CA VAL A 72 6.35 -29.00 -9.17
C VAL A 72 6.30 -27.48 -9.37
N HIS A 73 5.37 -26.78 -8.72
CA HIS A 73 5.32 -25.32 -8.79
C HIS A 73 6.56 -24.67 -8.18
N LEU A 74 7.11 -25.26 -7.12
CA LEU A 74 8.36 -24.81 -6.50
C LEU A 74 9.55 -24.91 -7.45
N THR A 75 9.68 -26.00 -8.21
CA THR A 75 10.75 -26.13 -9.23
C THR A 75 10.54 -25.20 -10.42
N GLN A 76 9.29 -24.87 -10.75
CA GLN A 76 8.91 -23.87 -11.75
C GLN A 76 9.03 -22.42 -11.25
N GLN A 77 9.48 -22.21 -10.00
CA GLN A 77 9.58 -20.90 -9.35
C GLN A 77 8.22 -20.16 -9.20
N ASP A 78 7.10 -20.87 -9.29
CA ASP A 78 5.76 -20.39 -8.95
C ASP A 78 5.46 -20.64 -7.46
N LEU A 79 6.22 -19.93 -6.64
CA LEU A 79 6.24 -20.13 -5.21
C LEU A 79 4.91 -19.72 -4.51
N ILE A 80 4.10 -18.79 -5.05
CA ILE A 80 2.78 -18.43 -4.46
C ILE A 80 1.85 -19.63 -4.55
N THR A 81 1.76 -20.22 -5.74
CA THR A 81 0.93 -21.41 -5.95
C THR A 81 1.48 -22.59 -5.17
N ALA A 82 2.81 -22.78 -5.13
CA ALA A 82 3.44 -23.79 -4.29
C ALA A 82 3.07 -23.61 -2.80
N PHE A 83 3.21 -22.39 -2.27
CA PHE A 83 2.89 -22.09 -0.89
C PHE A 83 1.42 -22.40 -0.56
N ASN A 84 0.48 -21.96 -1.39
CA ASN A 84 -0.95 -22.23 -1.18
C ASN A 84 -1.26 -23.72 -1.23
N LEU A 85 -0.70 -24.46 -2.19
CA LEU A 85 -0.89 -25.91 -2.27
C LEU A 85 -0.30 -26.65 -1.06
N ALA A 86 0.88 -26.25 -0.58
CA ALA A 86 1.47 -26.82 0.63
C ALA A 86 0.69 -26.46 1.91
N ALA A 87 0.17 -25.23 2.00
CA ALA A 87 -0.68 -24.78 3.10
C ALA A 87 -2.00 -25.56 3.13
N GLU A 88 -2.66 -25.70 1.98
CA GLU A 88 -3.87 -26.52 1.84
C GLU A 88 -3.60 -27.99 2.14
N ALA A 89 -2.48 -28.55 1.68
CA ALA A 89 -2.09 -29.91 2.01
C ALA A 89 -1.93 -30.07 3.53
N LYS A 90 -1.27 -29.12 4.21
CA LYS A 90 -1.10 -29.13 5.68
C LYS A 90 -2.43 -29.04 6.42
N GLN A 91 -3.38 -28.24 5.93
CA GLN A 91 -4.72 -28.12 6.53
C GLN A 91 -5.54 -29.41 6.34
N LEU A 92 -5.45 -30.03 5.16
CA LEU A 92 -6.15 -31.27 4.85
C LEU A 92 -5.58 -32.44 5.64
N ASP A 93 -4.25 -32.47 5.80
CA ASP A 93 -3.52 -33.60 6.35
C ASP A 93 -2.16 -33.08 6.84
N ASN A 94 -2.00 -32.93 8.15
CA ASN A 94 -0.90 -32.20 8.80
C ASN A 94 0.49 -32.84 8.56
N SER A 95 0.96 -32.79 7.32
CA SER A 95 2.06 -33.59 6.78
C SER A 95 3.43 -33.00 6.99
N MET A 96 4.40 -33.86 7.31
CA MET A 96 5.80 -33.44 7.38
C MET A 96 6.33 -32.98 6.02
N ALA A 97 5.87 -33.59 4.92
CA ALA A 97 6.28 -33.18 3.59
C ALA A 97 5.75 -31.78 3.23
N ALA A 98 4.51 -31.48 3.61
CA ALA A 98 3.94 -30.14 3.48
C ALA A 98 4.72 -29.11 4.32
N ASP A 99 5.04 -29.45 5.57
CA ASP A 99 5.89 -28.61 6.43
C ASP A 99 7.27 -28.35 5.85
N SER A 100 7.90 -29.35 5.24
CA SER A 100 9.21 -29.20 4.62
C SER A 100 9.16 -28.19 3.48
N VAL A 101 8.13 -28.26 2.63
CA VAL A 101 7.95 -27.30 1.53
C VAL A 101 7.67 -25.91 2.07
N LEU A 102 6.78 -25.77 3.05
CA LEU A 102 6.46 -24.49 3.68
C LEU A 102 7.71 -23.87 4.34
N LYS A 103 8.49 -24.65 5.09
CA LYS A 103 9.75 -24.19 5.70
C LYS A 103 10.75 -23.69 4.68
N GLN A 104 10.88 -24.40 3.56
CA GLN A 104 11.78 -23.98 2.48
C GLN A 104 11.37 -22.59 1.95
N ILE A 105 10.09 -22.36 1.71
CA ILE A 105 9.57 -21.06 1.22
C ILE A 105 9.68 -19.97 2.31
N LEU A 106 9.34 -20.30 3.56
CA LEU A 106 9.33 -19.36 4.68
C LEU A 106 10.74 -18.97 5.18
N SER A 107 11.77 -19.71 4.78
CA SER A 107 13.16 -19.45 5.20
C SER A 107 13.83 -18.30 4.44
N ASP A 108 13.19 -17.78 3.38
CA ASP A 108 13.68 -16.63 2.63
C ASP A 108 13.36 -15.30 3.36
N ASP A 109 14.39 -14.70 3.96
CA ASP A 109 14.31 -13.42 4.69
C ASP A 109 13.94 -12.23 3.79
N ALA A 110 14.38 -12.21 2.53
CA ALA A 110 14.05 -11.12 1.62
C ALA A 110 12.56 -11.16 1.23
N LEU A 111 12.06 -12.35 0.90
CA LEU A 111 10.64 -12.58 0.65
C LEU A 111 9.80 -12.25 1.88
N GLN A 112 10.26 -12.64 3.08
CA GLN A 112 9.55 -12.34 4.32
C GLN A 112 9.39 -10.84 4.55
N LYS A 113 10.47 -10.07 4.37
CA LYS A 113 10.44 -8.60 4.50
C LYS A 113 9.50 -7.99 3.47
N LEU A 114 9.51 -8.49 2.23
CA LEU A 114 8.61 -8.05 1.18
C LEU A 114 7.14 -8.32 1.53
N VAL A 115 6.79 -9.54 1.96
CA VAL A 115 5.41 -9.90 2.34
C VAL A 115 4.91 -9.06 3.52
N LYS A 116 5.74 -8.81 4.52
CA LYS A 116 5.37 -7.93 5.65
C LYS A 116 5.14 -6.48 5.20
N SER A 117 5.98 -5.99 4.29
CA SER A 117 5.83 -4.66 3.71
C SER A 117 4.56 -4.56 2.86
N THR A 118 4.25 -5.60 2.07
CA THR A 118 2.99 -5.70 1.31
C THR A 118 1.77 -5.68 2.24
N HIS A 119 1.75 -6.45 3.33
CA HIS A 119 0.65 -6.40 4.31
C HIS A 119 0.47 -5.00 4.88
N THR A 120 1.56 -4.40 5.38
CA THR A 120 1.52 -3.05 5.96
C THR A 120 1.01 -2.02 4.94
N LEU A 121 1.42 -2.14 3.68
CA LEU A 121 0.96 -1.29 2.59
C LEU A 121 -0.54 -1.47 2.35
N LEU A 122 -1.01 -2.70 2.14
CA LEU A 122 -2.41 -3.00 1.86
C LEU A 122 -3.35 -2.57 3.01
N ASP A 123 -2.97 -2.86 4.25
CA ASP A 123 -3.76 -2.53 5.44
C ASP A 123 -3.98 -1.02 5.59
N LYS A 124 -2.93 -0.24 5.30
CA LYS A 124 -2.97 1.22 5.43
C LYS A 124 -3.52 1.92 4.19
N HIS A 125 -3.36 1.31 3.01
CA HIS A 125 -3.66 1.94 1.73
C HIS A 125 -5.11 2.43 1.64
N SER A 126 -6.09 1.58 1.94
CA SER A 126 -7.52 1.95 1.83
C SER A 126 -7.89 3.12 2.74
N THR A 127 -7.36 3.15 3.96
CA THR A 127 -7.59 4.21 4.94
C THR A 127 -6.99 5.53 4.48
N LEU A 128 -5.72 5.50 4.03
CA LEU A 128 -5.02 6.70 3.55
C LEU A 128 -5.67 7.27 2.29
N ILE A 129 -6.04 6.41 1.33
CA ILE A 129 -6.77 6.83 0.13
C ILE A 129 -8.10 7.49 0.51
N SER A 130 -8.88 6.87 1.39
CA SER A 130 -10.19 7.40 1.80
C SER A 130 -10.06 8.75 2.52
N GLN A 131 -9.08 8.89 3.42
CA GLN A 131 -8.82 10.15 4.12
C GLN A 131 -8.41 11.27 3.16
N GLY A 132 -7.49 10.97 2.23
CA GLY A 132 -7.05 11.96 1.24
C GLY A 132 -8.14 12.35 0.26
N GLN A 133 -8.93 11.39 -0.23
CA GLN A 133 -10.08 11.69 -1.09
C GLN A 133 -11.14 12.54 -0.38
N ARG A 134 -11.38 12.31 0.92
CA ARG A 134 -12.27 13.17 1.70
C ARG A 134 -11.75 14.60 1.76
N LEU A 135 -10.46 14.81 2.05
CA LEU A 135 -9.86 16.16 2.03
C LEU A 135 -10.00 16.80 0.64
N LEU A 136 -9.69 16.07 -0.44
CA LEU A 136 -9.85 16.58 -1.81
C LEU A 136 -11.30 16.93 -2.19
N SER A 137 -12.30 16.40 -1.49
CA SER A 137 -13.71 16.76 -1.68
C SER A 137 -14.13 18.04 -0.94
N GLU A 138 -13.29 18.54 -0.05
CA GLU A 138 -13.50 19.76 0.74
C GLU A 138 -12.66 20.92 0.17
N ALA A 139 -13.08 22.16 0.40
CA ALA A 139 -12.30 23.31 -0.04
C ALA A 139 -10.98 23.37 0.76
N PRO A 140 -9.80 23.56 0.12
CA PRO A 140 -8.52 23.53 0.84
C PRO A 140 -8.36 24.56 1.97
N ILE A 141 -9.12 25.66 1.90
CA ILE A 141 -9.15 26.69 2.96
C ILE A 141 -9.77 26.18 4.28
N ASP A 142 -10.62 25.15 4.20
CA ASP A 142 -11.31 24.55 5.34
C ASP A 142 -10.55 23.36 5.94
N TRP A 143 -9.42 22.97 5.33
CA TRP A 143 -8.66 21.81 5.77
C TRP A 143 -8.02 22.02 7.14
N ASN A 144 -8.06 20.97 7.95
CA ASN A 144 -7.29 20.93 9.19
C ASN A 144 -5.82 20.67 8.87
N ILE A 145 -4.97 21.68 9.07
CA ILE A 145 -3.53 21.62 8.79
C ILE A 145 -2.81 20.52 9.58
N ILE A 146 -3.24 20.23 10.81
CA ILE A 146 -2.64 19.15 11.62
C ILE A 146 -2.96 17.80 10.97
N GLU A 147 -4.21 17.58 10.58
CA GLU A 147 -4.66 16.35 9.93
C GLU A 147 -3.97 16.14 8.56
N LEU A 148 -3.86 17.20 7.76
CA LEU A 148 -3.14 17.17 6.49
C LEU A 148 -1.66 16.77 6.68
N ASN A 149 -0.98 17.39 7.65
CA ASN A 149 0.43 17.10 7.93
C ASN A 149 0.63 15.66 8.40
N GLU A 150 -0.25 15.16 9.27
CA GLU A 150 -0.23 13.76 9.70
C GLU A 150 -0.44 12.80 8.52
N LEU A 151 -1.40 13.09 7.64
CA LEU A 151 -1.66 12.30 6.44
C LEU A 151 -0.45 12.27 5.50
N LEU A 152 0.11 13.44 5.17
CA LEU A 152 1.27 13.54 4.27
C LEU A 152 2.51 12.85 4.87
N PHE A 153 2.72 12.94 6.17
CA PHE A 153 3.78 12.21 6.86
C PHE A 153 3.59 10.70 6.77
N GLN A 154 2.36 10.22 6.97
CA GLN A 154 2.02 8.80 6.85
C GLN A 154 2.19 8.29 5.41
N LEU A 155 1.74 9.04 4.41
CA LEU A 155 1.91 8.74 2.99
C LEU A 155 3.40 8.60 2.65
N ASN A 156 4.19 9.64 2.95
CA ASN A 156 5.62 9.65 2.64
C ASN A 156 6.37 8.51 3.34
N SER A 157 6.09 8.29 4.63
CA SER A 157 6.70 7.20 5.39
C SER A 157 6.35 5.83 4.81
N LEU A 158 5.10 5.62 4.38
CA LEU A 158 4.68 4.35 3.79
C LEU A 158 5.34 4.13 2.43
N ILE A 159 5.32 5.13 1.55
CA ILE A 159 5.97 5.10 0.23
C ILE A 159 7.46 4.77 0.38
N GLN A 160 8.20 5.56 1.17
CA GLN A 160 9.65 5.37 1.33
C GLN A 160 10.02 4.00 1.90
N ASN A 161 9.28 3.52 2.90
CA ASN A 161 9.54 2.20 3.49
C ASN A 161 9.26 1.06 2.51
N SER A 162 8.17 1.16 1.74
CA SER A 162 7.82 0.15 0.73
C SER A 162 8.82 0.17 -0.44
N GLU A 163 9.19 1.34 -0.96
CA GLU A 163 10.21 1.48 -2.01
C GLU A 163 11.57 0.96 -1.56
N LYS A 164 12.00 1.28 -0.34
CA LYS A 164 13.24 0.75 0.24
C LYS A 164 13.19 -0.77 0.34
N THR A 165 12.06 -1.35 0.74
CA THR A 165 11.90 -2.81 0.82
C THR A 165 12.00 -3.44 -0.57
N ILE A 166 11.35 -2.86 -1.58
CA ILE A 166 11.43 -3.31 -2.97
C ILE A 166 12.88 -3.25 -3.46
N ALA A 167 13.58 -2.14 -3.25
CA ALA A 167 14.96 -1.95 -3.69
C ALA A 167 15.95 -2.93 -3.03
N LEU A 168 15.72 -3.29 -1.76
CA LEU A 168 16.53 -4.26 -1.02
C LEU A 168 16.18 -5.72 -1.34
N THR A 169 15.08 -5.97 -2.06
CA THR A 169 14.71 -7.31 -2.50
C THR A 169 15.53 -7.66 -3.74
N PRO A 170 16.35 -8.73 -3.73
CA PRO A 170 17.16 -9.11 -4.89
C PRO A 170 16.27 -9.34 -6.12
N TRP A 171 16.57 -8.67 -7.23
CA TRP A 171 15.87 -8.79 -8.51
C TRP A 171 16.06 -10.14 -9.22
N GLN A 172 16.58 -11.16 -8.53
CA GLN A 172 16.83 -12.47 -9.11
C GLN A 172 15.54 -13.27 -9.23
N GLN A 173 14.82 -13.05 -10.34
CA GLN A 173 14.00 -13.96 -11.12
C GLN A 173 12.97 -14.88 -10.42
N SER A 174 12.71 -14.77 -9.12
CA SER A 174 11.60 -15.50 -8.51
C SER A 174 10.29 -14.80 -8.90
N ASN A 175 9.40 -15.55 -9.56
CA ASN A 175 8.10 -15.05 -10.05
C ASN A 175 7.24 -14.45 -8.91
N GLN A 176 7.55 -14.82 -7.67
CA GLN A 176 6.93 -14.35 -6.43
C GLN A 176 7.28 -12.91 -6.06
N ALA A 177 8.58 -12.60 -5.94
CA ALA A 177 9.03 -11.26 -5.59
C ALA A 177 8.52 -10.29 -6.66
N TYR A 178 8.55 -10.70 -7.93
CA TYR A 178 8.01 -9.91 -9.02
C TYR A 178 6.53 -9.55 -8.84
N ARG A 179 5.63 -10.51 -8.56
CA ARG A 179 4.19 -10.23 -8.37
C ARG A 179 3.92 -9.32 -7.18
N LEU A 180 4.59 -9.53 -6.04
CA LEU A 180 4.46 -8.69 -4.85
C LEU A 180 5.05 -7.29 -5.09
N ILE A 181 6.18 -7.20 -5.78
CA ILE A 181 6.79 -5.93 -6.19
C ILE A 181 5.84 -5.18 -7.12
N THR A 182 5.29 -5.82 -8.16
CA THR A 182 4.34 -5.18 -9.09
C THR A 182 3.11 -4.66 -8.34
N LEU A 183 2.52 -5.46 -7.44
CA LEU A 183 1.40 -5.04 -6.62
C LEU A 183 1.77 -3.82 -5.75
N ASN A 184 2.89 -3.91 -5.02
CA ASN A 184 3.33 -2.82 -4.16
C ASN A 184 3.59 -1.55 -4.97
N THR A 185 4.24 -1.66 -6.14
CA THR A 185 4.48 -0.53 -7.04
C THR A 185 3.17 0.13 -7.46
N GLN A 186 2.15 -0.65 -7.85
CA GLN A 186 0.84 -0.09 -8.24
C GLN A 186 0.20 0.71 -7.08
N HIS A 187 0.22 0.17 -5.87
CA HIS A 187 -0.30 0.87 -4.69
C HIS A 187 0.55 2.09 -4.33
N ILE A 188 1.88 2.01 -4.41
CA ILE A 188 2.79 3.15 -4.19
C ILE A 188 2.48 4.29 -5.16
N GLU A 189 2.28 3.98 -6.44
CA GLU A 189 1.95 5.00 -7.45
C GLU A 189 0.60 5.68 -7.15
N GLN A 190 -0.39 4.96 -6.62
CA GLN A 190 -1.63 5.59 -6.15
C GLN A 190 -1.40 6.51 -4.95
N LEU A 191 -0.58 6.11 -3.98
CA LEU A 191 -0.25 6.95 -2.82
C LEU A 191 0.54 8.20 -3.24
N LYS A 192 1.47 8.09 -4.20
CA LYS A 192 2.21 9.23 -4.78
C LYS A 192 1.28 10.19 -5.52
N LEU A 193 0.37 9.66 -6.33
CA LEU A 193 -0.63 10.46 -7.02
C LEU A 193 -1.50 11.23 -6.03
N LEU A 194 -1.99 10.57 -4.98
CA LEU A 194 -2.75 11.23 -3.92
C LEU A 194 -1.94 12.33 -3.23
N GLN A 195 -0.69 12.03 -2.88
CA GLN A 195 0.22 13.00 -2.28
C GLN A 195 0.37 14.23 -3.18
N GLN A 196 0.60 14.02 -4.48
CA GLN A 196 0.74 15.11 -5.46
C GLN A 196 -0.55 15.93 -5.59
N GLN A 197 -1.73 15.29 -5.63
CA GLN A 197 -3.02 15.98 -5.70
C GLN A 197 -3.25 16.87 -4.47
N LEU A 198 -3.00 16.36 -3.26
CA LEU A 198 -3.13 17.12 -2.02
C LEU A 198 -2.18 18.34 -2.01
N LEU A 199 -0.93 18.14 -2.42
CA LEU A 199 0.08 19.20 -2.49
C LEU A 199 -0.31 20.29 -3.50
N ASN A 200 -0.80 19.88 -4.67
CA ASN A 200 -1.25 20.82 -5.70
C ASN A 200 -2.47 21.61 -5.24
N ALA A 201 -3.43 20.98 -4.56
CA ALA A 201 -4.59 21.68 -4.02
C ALA A 201 -4.19 22.77 -3.00
N VAL A 202 -3.22 22.49 -2.12
CA VAL A 202 -2.65 23.49 -1.20
C VAL A 202 -1.94 24.60 -1.96
N LYS A 203 -1.13 24.26 -2.96
CA LYS A 203 -0.42 25.22 -3.82
C LYS A 203 -1.42 26.17 -4.50
N THR A 204 -2.42 25.62 -5.19
CA THR A 204 -3.47 26.40 -5.88
C THR A 204 -4.25 27.28 -4.93
N ALA A 205 -4.71 26.76 -3.78
CA ALA A 205 -5.46 27.56 -2.82
C ALA A 205 -4.62 28.70 -2.22
N THR A 206 -3.33 28.45 -1.99
CA THR A 206 -2.39 29.48 -1.54
C THR A 206 -2.21 30.55 -2.63
N CYS A 207 -2.03 30.15 -3.89
CA CYS A 207 -1.97 31.06 -5.04
C CYS A 207 -3.25 31.90 -5.17
N ASP A 208 -4.43 31.30 -5.04
CA ASP A 208 -5.71 31.98 -5.17
C ASP A 208 -5.95 33.01 -4.07
N ALA A 209 -5.65 32.64 -2.82
CA ALA A 209 -5.73 33.54 -1.67
C ALA A 209 -4.78 34.75 -1.83
N LEU A 210 -3.56 34.48 -2.31
CA LEU A 210 -2.57 35.49 -2.63
C LEU A 210 -3.09 36.43 -3.73
N CYS A 211 -3.51 35.88 -4.88
CA CYS A 211 -4.08 36.63 -6.00
C CYS A 211 -5.27 37.50 -5.59
N ALA A 212 -6.17 36.99 -4.74
CA ALA A 212 -7.30 37.76 -4.23
C ALA A 212 -6.83 38.99 -3.41
N GLY A 213 -5.87 38.79 -2.50
CA GLY A 213 -5.27 39.88 -1.71
C GLY A 213 -4.53 40.90 -2.57
N LEU A 214 -3.84 40.44 -3.62
CA LEU A 214 -3.16 41.30 -4.58
C LEU A 214 -4.15 42.17 -5.37
N LYS A 215 -5.23 41.58 -5.90
CA LYS A 215 -6.30 42.33 -6.61
C LYS A 215 -6.93 43.40 -5.72
N GLU A 216 -7.11 43.12 -4.43
CA GLU A 216 -7.63 44.10 -3.48
C GLU A 216 -6.66 45.28 -3.30
N ASN A 217 -5.37 44.99 -3.10
CA ASN A 217 -4.31 46.01 -3.04
C ASN A 217 -4.24 46.87 -4.32
N LEU A 218 -4.38 46.24 -5.50
CA LEU A 218 -4.42 46.93 -6.80
C LEU A 218 -5.58 47.93 -6.87
N LYS A 219 -6.78 47.50 -6.45
CA LYS A 219 -7.98 48.34 -6.44
C LYS A 219 -7.84 49.52 -5.49
N ASP A 220 -7.27 49.31 -4.31
CA ASP A 220 -7.01 50.37 -3.35
C ASP A 220 -5.94 51.35 -3.85
N ALA A 221 -4.88 50.85 -4.49
CA ALA A 221 -3.87 51.68 -5.16
C ALA A 221 -4.49 52.59 -6.24
N GLN A 222 -5.32 52.03 -7.12
CA GLN A 222 -6.04 52.76 -8.18
C GLN A 222 -6.97 53.84 -7.62
N LYS A 223 -7.55 53.61 -6.44
CA LYS A 223 -8.38 54.60 -5.74
C LYS A 223 -7.52 55.71 -5.13
N ASN A 224 -6.44 55.34 -4.45
CA ASN A 224 -5.60 56.26 -3.70
C ASN A 224 -4.74 57.15 -4.61
N ILE A 225 -4.30 56.66 -5.78
CA ILE A 225 -3.53 57.48 -6.76
C ILE A 225 -4.32 58.63 -7.38
N LYS A 226 -5.66 58.59 -7.28
CA LYS A 226 -6.53 59.71 -7.67
C LYS A 226 -6.63 60.79 -6.59
N LEU A 227 -6.23 60.48 -5.36
CA LEU A 227 -6.44 61.31 -4.18
C LEU A 227 -5.12 61.79 -3.54
N PHE A 228 -4.04 61.06 -3.75
CA PHE A 228 -2.72 61.30 -3.16
C PHE A 228 -1.61 61.29 -4.22
N ASP A 229 -0.44 61.81 -3.87
CA ASP A 229 0.76 61.78 -4.70
C ASP A 229 1.40 60.38 -4.73
N GLU A 230 2.16 60.12 -5.79
CA GLU A 230 2.69 58.81 -6.15
C GLU A 230 3.55 58.21 -5.02
N ALA A 231 4.36 59.05 -4.35
CA ALA A 231 5.24 58.63 -3.25
C ALA A 231 4.47 58.24 -1.97
N ALA A 232 3.35 58.92 -1.68
CA ALA A 232 2.50 58.56 -0.55
C ALA A 232 1.72 57.27 -0.84
N VAL A 233 1.21 57.09 -2.07
CA VAL A 233 0.52 55.85 -2.45
C VAL A 233 1.47 54.66 -2.44
N GLU A 234 2.70 54.82 -2.93
CA GLU A 234 3.75 53.79 -2.84
C GLU A 234 4.00 53.36 -1.39
N SER A 235 4.14 54.33 -0.48
CA SER A 235 4.34 54.06 0.95
C SER A 235 3.12 53.40 1.60
N MET A 236 1.90 53.79 1.20
CA MET A 236 0.65 53.21 1.68
C MET A 236 0.43 51.76 1.21
N MET A 237 0.98 51.38 0.05
CA MET A 237 0.88 50.02 -0.49
C MET A 237 1.95 49.06 0.06
N ALA A 238 3.15 49.58 0.40
CA ALA A 238 4.27 48.73 0.82
C ALA A 238 3.95 47.91 2.08
N PHE A 239 3.29 48.52 3.07
CA PHE A 239 3.00 47.86 4.35
C PHE A 239 1.93 46.75 4.25
N PRO A 240 0.77 46.94 3.58
CA PRO A 240 -0.19 45.85 3.30
C PRO A 240 0.42 44.71 2.48
N PHE A 241 1.29 45.04 1.52
CA PHE A 241 1.97 44.06 0.66
C PHE A 241 2.93 43.16 1.43
N GLU A 242 3.74 43.74 2.32
CA GLU A 242 4.63 42.99 3.23
C GLU A 242 3.83 42.15 4.23
N GLN A 243 2.69 42.63 4.72
CA GLN A 243 1.82 41.83 5.59
C GLN A 243 1.17 40.65 4.87
N GLN A 244 0.75 40.79 3.62
CA GLN A 244 0.21 39.67 2.84
C GLN A 244 1.29 38.64 2.49
N LEU A 245 2.52 39.09 2.16
CA LEU A 245 3.68 38.19 2.05
C LEU A 245 3.92 37.41 3.32
N LYS A 246 3.93 38.11 4.45
CA LYS A 246 4.18 37.51 5.74
C LYS A 246 3.10 36.49 6.10
N LYS A 247 1.81 36.81 5.90
CA LYS A 247 0.72 35.86 6.13
C LYS A 247 0.79 34.65 5.22
N SER A 248 1.15 34.84 3.95
CA SER A 248 1.29 33.74 2.99
C SER A 248 2.47 32.84 3.37
N ARG A 249 3.60 33.43 3.78
CA ARG A 249 4.74 32.70 4.35
C ARG A 249 4.38 31.99 5.64
N GLU A 250 3.66 32.62 6.56
CA GLU A 250 3.20 31.99 7.81
C GLU A 250 2.24 30.83 7.53
N TRP A 251 1.38 30.94 6.50
CA TRP A 251 0.50 29.85 6.06
C TRP A 251 1.27 28.70 5.40
N LEU A 252 2.29 29.01 4.60
CA LEU A 252 3.25 28.05 4.05
C LEU A 252 4.10 27.40 5.16
N GLU A 253 4.50 28.18 6.17
CA GLU A 253 5.30 27.73 7.31
C GLU A 253 4.48 26.90 8.31
N LEU A 254 3.19 27.16 8.48
CA LEU A 254 2.27 26.28 9.22
C LEU A 254 2.07 24.93 8.50
N ASN A 255 2.31 24.90 7.19
CA ASN A 255 2.36 23.70 6.36
C ASN A 255 3.78 23.07 6.28
N ASN A 256 4.77 23.50 7.07
CA ASN A 256 6.19 23.13 6.96
C ASN A 256 6.58 21.66 7.21
N ASN A 257 5.67 20.74 7.53
CA ASN A 257 6.03 19.31 7.44
C ASN A 257 6.06 18.81 5.99
N ILE A 258 5.67 19.66 5.03
CA ILE A 258 5.76 19.51 3.57
C ILE A 258 7.13 20.04 3.07
N ARG A 259 8.23 19.63 3.71
CA ARG A 259 9.56 20.24 3.47
C ARG A 259 10.17 19.94 2.08
N ILE A 260 9.55 19.10 1.26
CA ILE A 260 10.10 18.68 -0.04
C ILE A 260 9.43 19.42 -1.21
N THR A 261 8.21 19.94 -1.05
CA THR A 261 7.46 20.59 -2.14
C THR A 261 7.39 22.11 -1.98
N LEU A 262 7.62 22.63 -0.76
CA LEU A 262 7.58 24.06 -0.47
C LEU A 262 8.77 24.81 -1.10
N GLU A 263 9.95 24.20 -1.26
CA GLU A 263 11.11 24.88 -1.88
C GLU A 263 10.83 25.26 -3.36
N GLU A 264 10.19 24.38 -4.12
CA GLU A 264 9.79 24.65 -5.51
C GLU A 264 8.61 25.65 -5.60
N VAL A 265 7.69 25.61 -4.64
CA VAL A 265 6.56 26.53 -4.54
C VAL A 265 7.00 27.94 -4.13
N ASP A 266 7.97 28.07 -3.22
CA ASP A 266 8.52 29.35 -2.75
C ASP A 266 9.40 30.02 -3.80
N GLU A 267 10.10 29.24 -4.65
CA GLU A 267 10.88 29.77 -5.78
C GLU A 267 9.97 30.32 -6.89
N VAL A 268 8.94 29.54 -7.29
CA VAL A 268 7.97 29.93 -8.33
C VAL A 268 7.04 31.05 -7.85
N LEU A 269 6.48 30.96 -6.64
CA LEU A 269 5.67 32.03 -6.05
C LEU A 269 6.52 33.28 -5.79
N GLY A 270 7.76 33.14 -5.34
CA GLY A 270 8.67 34.26 -5.09
C GLY A 270 8.96 35.08 -6.35
N GLU A 271 9.17 34.42 -7.49
CA GLU A 271 9.37 35.09 -8.79
C GLU A 271 8.09 35.75 -9.30
N HIS A 272 6.96 35.05 -9.29
CA HIS A 272 5.68 35.60 -9.74
C HIS A 272 5.22 36.78 -8.87
N TYR A 273 5.44 36.71 -7.55
CA TYR A 273 5.08 37.76 -6.62
C TYR A 273 5.99 39.00 -6.74
N ARG A 274 7.29 38.80 -6.98
CA ARG A 274 8.23 39.88 -7.28
C ARG A 274 7.90 40.56 -8.61
N ALA A 275 7.50 39.80 -9.63
CA ALA A 275 7.02 40.33 -10.91
C ALA A 275 5.75 41.17 -10.73
N TYR A 276 4.76 40.67 -10.00
CA TYR A 276 3.54 41.42 -9.67
C TYR A 276 3.84 42.74 -8.94
N TYR A 277 4.69 42.73 -7.90
CA TYR A 277 5.07 43.95 -7.18
C TYR A 277 5.73 44.98 -8.08
N GLN A 278 6.60 44.54 -8.98
CA GLN A 278 7.27 45.41 -9.94
C GLN A 278 6.29 45.99 -10.97
N SER A 279 5.32 45.20 -11.44
CA SER A 279 4.25 45.65 -12.32
C SER A 279 3.34 46.66 -11.62
N LEU A 280 3.00 46.43 -10.34
CA LEU A 280 2.24 47.36 -9.49
C LEU A 280 2.99 48.70 -9.28
N LEU A 281 4.28 48.64 -8.95
CA LEU A 281 5.12 49.83 -8.80
C LEU A 281 5.24 50.62 -10.11
N ARG A 282 5.32 49.93 -11.25
CA ARG A 282 5.30 50.58 -12.57
C ARG A 282 3.97 51.24 -12.86
N ALA A 283 2.85 50.65 -12.46
CA ALA A 283 1.52 51.24 -12.61
C ALA A 283 1.31 52.50 -11.74
N VAL A 284 1.88 52.51 -10.52
CA VAL A 284 1.80 53.67 -9.62
C VAL A 284 2.78 54.78 -9.98
N ARG A 285 3.99 54.43 -10.47
CA ARG A 285 5.01 55.41 -10.89
C ARG A 285 4.86 55.86 -12.35
N GLY A 286 4.00 55.19 -13.13
CA GLY A 286 3.71 55.50 -14.52
C GLY A 286 2.79 56.73 -14.66
N PRO A 287 2.52 57.19 -15.90
CA PRO A 287 1.63 58.32 -16.14
C PRO A 287 0.23 58.04 -15.57
N LYS A 288 -0.32 58.96 -14.76
CA LYS A 288 -1.59 58.83 -13.98
C LYS A 288 -2.82 58.29 -14.74
N HIS A 289 -2.79 58.22 -16.07
CA HIS A 289 -3.93 57.87 -16.93
C HIS A 289 -3.64 56.77 -17.95
N ASP A 290 -2.47 56.13 -17.90
CA ASP A 290 -2.10 55.15 -18.90
C ASP A 290 -2.57 53.73 -18.49
N GLN A 291 -3.74 53.33 -19.01
CA GLN A 291 -4.42 52.07 -18.69
C GLN A 291 -3.57 50.82 -19.01
N GLN A 292 -2.59 50.94 -19.92
CA GLN A 292 -1.70 49.82 -20.27
C GLN A 292 -0.88 49.33 -19.09
N TYR A 293 -0.44 50.20 -18.19
CA TYR A 293 0.37 49.79 -17.04
C TYR A 293 -0.43 49.03 -15.98
N TRP A 294 -1.73 49.31 -15.88
CA TRP A 294 -2.65 48.58 -15.02
C TRP A 294 -3.03 47.21 -15.61
N GLN A 295 -3.11 47.10 -16.95
CA GLN A 295 -3.35 45.83 -17.64
C GLN A 295 -2.21 44.83 -17.45
N PHE A 296 -0.93 45.26 -17.43
CA PHE A 296 0.19 44.35 -17.14
C PHE A 296 0.14 43.76 -15.72
N ALA A 297 -0.31 44.53 -14.73
CA ALA A 297 -0.51 44.03 -13.37
C ALA A 297 -1.67 43.02 -13.29
N ASP A 298 -2.75 43.24 -14.03
CA ASP A 298 -3.86 42.27 -14.14
C ASP A 298 -3.44 40.98 -14.87
N GLU A 299 -2.64 41.07 -15.94
CA GLU A 299 -2.12 39.91 -16.68
C GLU A 299 -1.18 39.04 -15.84
N ASP A 300 -0.34 39.66 -15.00
CA ASP A 300 0.57 38.93 -14.10
C ASP A 300 -0.21 38.19 -12.98
N VAL A 301 -1.34 38.72 -12.52
CA VAL A 301 -2.25 38.02 -11.58
C VAL A 301 -2.90 36.79 -12.24
N VAL A 302 -3.25 36.88 -13.52
CA VAL A 302 -3.82 35.74 -14.28
C VAL A 302 -2.79 34.64 -14.53
N ARG A 303 -1.51 34.98 -14.68
CA ARG A 303 -0.42 33.99 -14.82
C ARG A 303 -0.22 33.15 -13.55
N VAL A 304 -0.37 33.75 -12.37
CA VAL A 304 -0.28 33.04 -11.07
C VAL A 304 -1.44 32.07 -10.87
N SER A 305 -2.63 32.37 -11.40
CA SER A 305 -3.78 31.45 -11.33
C SER A 305 -3.72 30.28 -12.33
N ASN A 306 -2.89 30.38 -13.38
CA ASN A 306 -2.79 29.35 -14.44
C ASN A 306 -1.63 28.37 -14.20
N THR A 307 -0.93 28.44 -13.07
CA THR A 307 0.19 27.54 -12.75
C THR A 307 -0.37 26.18 -12.31
N GLU A 308 -0.46 25.27 -13.28
CA GLU A 308 -0.69 23.81 -13.15
C GLU A 308 -2.06 23.40 -12.57
N GLN A 309 -3.10 23.48 -13.42
CA GLN A 309 -4.26 22.61 -13.25
C GLN A 309 -3.85 21.16 -13.56
N VAL A 310 -3.81 20.30 -12.55
CA VAL A 310 -3.60 18.86 -12.74
C VAL A 310 -4.97 18.18 -12.86
N GLU A 311 -5.11 17.31 -13.86
CA GLU A 311 -6.32 16.57 -14.13
C GLU A 311 -6.78 15.77 -12.90
N ASP A 312 -8.11 15.74 -12.68
CA ASP A 312 -8.75 14.82 -11.75
C ASP A 312 -8.51 13.38 -12.22
N VAL A 313 -7.43 12.76 -11.75
CA VAL A 313 -7.15 11.36 -12.02
C VAL A 313 -7.95 10.50 -11.04
N SER A 314 -8.89 9.73 -11.57
CA SER A 314 -9.66 8.75 -10.80
C SER A 314 -8.79 7.59 -10.34
N PHE A 315 -8.85 7.25 -9.06
CA PHE A 315 -8.20 6.05 -8.53
C PHE A 315 -8.86 4.80 -9.11
N ILE A 316 -8.09 3.98 -9.84
CA ILE A 316 -8.55 2.69 -10.34
C ILE A 316 -8.40 1.66 -9.22
N ALA A 317 -9.46 0.93 -8.88
CA ALA A 317 -9.35 -0.14 -7.89
C ALA A 317 -8.33 -1.21 -8.37
N ILE A 318 -7.34 -1.49 -7.53
CA ILE A 318 -6.39 -2.58 -7.78
C ILE A 318 -7.00 -3.86 -7.20
N GLU A 319 -7.41 -4.78 -8.06
CA GLU A 319 -7.96 -6.07 -7.64
C GLU A 319 -6.84 -7.07 -7.32
N LEU A 320 -6.89 -7.64 -6.12
CA LEU A 320 -6.03 -8.76 -5.74
C LEU A 320 -6.54 -10.04 -6.41
N SER A 321 -5.66 -10.73 -7.13
CA SER A 321 -5.99 -12.08 -7.59
C SER A 321 -6.30 -13.01 -6.40
N ALA A 322 -7.27 -13.91 -6.55
CA ALA A 322 -7.67 -14.83 -5.48
C ALA A 322 -6.47 -15.63 -4.92
N ASN A 323 -5.56 -16.08 -5.80
CA ASN A 323 -4.36 -16.82 -5.40
C ASN A 323 -3.42 -15.98 -4.51
N LEU A 324 -3.25 -14.69 -4.83
CA LEU A 324 -2.41 -13.79 -4.03
C LEU A 324 -3.04 -13.45 -2.69
N LYS A 325 -4.37 -13.27 -2.65
CA LYS A 325 -5.11 -13.06 -1.40
C LYS A 325 -4.95 -14.25 -0.44
N THR A 326 -5.20 -15.46 -0.92
CA THR A 326 -5.00 -16.70 -0.14
C THR A 326 -3.57 -16.84 0.36
N PHE A 327 -2.59 -16.46 -0.48
CA PHE A 327 -1.18 -16.49 -0.08
C PHE A 327 -0.90 -15.56 1.10
N LEU A 328 -1.33 -14.30 1.01
CA LEU A 328 -1.11 -13.31 2.07
C LEU A 328 -1.74 -13.76 3.40
N GLU A 329 -3.00 -14.21 3.36
CA GLU A 329 -3.72 -14.72 4.54
C GLU A 329 -3.02 -15.93 5.19
N ASN A 330 -2.60 -16.91 4.39
CA ASN A 330 -1.95 -18.12 4.90
C ASN A 330 -0.50 -17.85 5.37
N TYR A 331 0.20 -16.90 4.74
CA TYR A 331 1.60 -16.62 5.06
C TYR A 331 1.77 -16.12 6.50
N GLU A 332 0.87 -15.26 6.98
CA GLU A 332 0.89 -14.80 8.38
C GLU A 332 0.59 -15.93 9.35
N GLN A 333 -0.44 -16.73 9.06
CA GLN A 333 -0.85 -17.83 9.92
C GLN A 333 0.22 -18.90 10.06
N LEU A 334 1.00 -19.15 9.01
CA LEU A 334 2.03 -20.20 8.98
C LEU A 334 3.43 -19.67 9.29
N ALA A 335 3.58 -18.38 9.58
CA ALA A 335 4.85 -17.75 9.92
C ALA A 335 5.54 -18.35 11.16
N PHE A 336 4.82 -19.10 12.01
CA PHE A 336 5.37 -19.79 13.18
C PHE A 336 6.12 -21.08 12.83
N LEU A 337 5.96 -21.62 11.61
CA LEU A 337 6.64 -22.84 11.17
C LEU A 337 8.13 -22.66 10.87
N ARG A 338 8.67 -21.46 11.17
CA ARG A 338 10.10 -21.15 11.02
C ARG A 338 10.99 -22.07 11.83
#